data_AF-A0A4S8QCS5-F1
#
_entry.id   AF-A0A4S8QCS5-F1
#
_cell.length_a   1.000
_cell.length_b   1.000
_cell.length_c   1.000
_cell.angle_alpha   90.00
_cell.angle_beta   90.00
_cell.angle_gamma   90.00
#
_symmetry.space_group_name_H-M   'P 1'
#
loop_
_entity.id
_entity.type
_entity.pdbx_description
1 polymer ?
#
loop_
_entity_poly.entity_id
_entity_poly.type
_entity_poly.pdbx_seq_one_letter_code
_entity_poly.pdbx_strand_id
1 'polypeptide(L)'
;MRKAAIIAASTLVTGAAIAVPIAFATNASAEAACAGSAWDSGAVYVGGDTVSFSGTEYRAKWWTTGEEPGTTGEWGVWEDLGACDGDPAPTDEPSEDPTEDPTADPTEDPTEDPGTPAAGDEHLTGYWHNFDNGSGVMPLSEVPAEYDIVAVAFAESTATAGQVDFALDSSLTGSGYTDDQFKADIAQVQAEGRQVVISVGGEKGNVTVNDDATASAFSSSVLALMAEYSFDGVDIDLEHGINAAAMETALRAISAEAGDGLVYTMAPQTIDFQSTGTEYAKLAINTKDILTIVNMQYYNSGSMLGCDGQVYAQGDVDFLTSLACIQLEAGLDPSQVGLGLPAVSSAAGSGYVDPTMVNDALDCLATLANCGDFTPDQAYPGIGGAMTWSINWDATNGYNFAKTVSGHFAELP
;
A
#
# COMPACT_ATOMS: atom_id res chain seq x y z
N MET A 1 -49.29 -70.83 -45.97
CA MET A 1 -49.26 -69.36 -46.11
C MET A 1 -50.66 -68.87 -46.40
N ARG A 2 -51.32 -68.20 -45.44
CA ARG A 2 -52.42 -67.25 -45.66
C ARG A 2 -52.72 -66.59 -44.32
N LYS A 3 -52.39 -65.30 -44.24
CA LYS A 3 -52.69 -64.40 -43.13
C LYS A 3 -54.21 -64.18 -43.08
N ALA A 4 -54.80 -64.22 -41.90
CA ALA A 4 -56.14 -63.72 -41.66
C ALA A 4 -56.04 -62.62 -40.60
N ALA A 5 -56.37 -61.40 -41.01
CA ALA A 5 -56.67 -60.30 -40.12
C ALA A 5 -58.17 -60.35 -39.80
N ILE A 6 -58.54 -60.21 -38.54
CA ILE A 6 -59.90 -59.82 -38.15
C ILE A 6 -59.78 -58.76 -37.04
N ILE A 7 -60.30 -57.59 -37.37
CA ILE A 7 -60.61 -56.49 -36.46
C ILE A 7 -61.98 -56.81 -35.84
N ALA A 8 -62.12 -56.73 -34.52
CA ALA A 8 -63.41 -56.55 -33.87
C ALA A 8 -63.22 -55.77 -32.55
N ALA A 9 -63.82 -54.59 -32.50
CA ALA A 9 -63.94 -53.75 -31.32
C ALA A 9 -64.99 -54.33 -30.34
N SER A 10 -64.77 -54.16 -29.04
CA SER A 10 -65.83 -54.28 -28.01
C SER A 10 -65.45 -53.51 -26.74
N THR A 11 -66.07 -52.34 -26.63
CA THR A 11 -66.69 -51.67 -25.47
C THR A 11 -66.23 -51.95 -24.03
N LEU A 12 -65.99 -50.81 -23.36
CA LEU A 12 -65.81 -50.50 -21.93
C LEU A 12 -66.58 -51.35 -20.91
N VAL A 13 -65.88 -51.68 -19.81
CA VAL A 13 -66.45 -51.69 -18.46
C VAL A 13 -65.58 -50.80 -17.56
N THR A 14 -66.21 -49.77 -17.01
CA THR A 14 -65.68 -48.81 -16.04
C THR A 14 -65.48 -49.46 -14.67
N GLY A 15 -64.24 -49.49 -14.19
CA GLY A 15 -63.90 -49.77 -12.79
C GLY A 15 -63.14 -48.59 -12.21
N ALA A 16 -63.77 -47.87 -11.28
CA ALA A 16 -63.16 -46.78 -10.53
C ALA A 16 -62.19 -47.36 -9.49
N ALA A 17 -60.89 -47.13 -9.66
CA ALA A 17 -59.88 -47.33 -8.64
C ALA A 17 -59.41 -45.95 -8.15
N ILE A 18 -59.65 -45.67 -6.87
CA ILE A 18 -59.18 -44.47 -6.19
C ILE A 18 -57.66 -44.61 -6.00
N ALA A 19 -56.88 -43.89 -6.81
CA ALA A 19 -55.46 -43.72 -6.60
C ALA A 19 -55.25 -42.49 -5.71
N VAL A 20 -54.67 -42.67 -4.53
CA VAL A 20 -54.15 -41.58 -3.70
C VAL A 20 -52.82 -41.15 -4.32
N PRO A 21 -52.69 -39.92 -4.86
CA PRO A 21 -51.39 -39.46 -5.32
C PRO A 21 -50.52 -39.17 -4.08
N ILE A 22 -49.46 -39.95 -3.90
CA ILE A 22 -48.32 -39.53 -3.09
C ILE A 22 -47.63 -38.46 -3.94
N ALA A 23 -47.85 -37.19 -3.60
CA ALA A 23 -47.08 -36.10 -4.17
C ALA A 23 -45.63 -36.25 -3.68
N PHE A 24 -44.73 -36.62 -4.58
CA PHE A 24 -43.31 -36.33 -4.38
C PHE A 24 -43.18 -34.81 -4.49
N ALA A 25 -42.95 -34.15 -3.35
CA ALA A 25 -42.49 -32.78 -3.36
C ALA A 25 -41.12 -32.79 -4.04
N THR A 26 -41.07 -32.35 -5.29
CA THR A 26 -39.83 -31.86 -5.88
C THR A 26 -39.51 -30.58 -5.12
N ASN A 27 -38.54 -30.63 -4.21
CA ASN A 27 -37.90 -29.42 -3.73
C ASN A 27 -37.20 -28.78 -4.94
N ALA A 28 -37.90 -27.88 -5.61
CA ALA A 28 -37.23 -26.85 -6.38
C ALA A 28 -36.58 -25.96 -5.33
N SER A 29 -35.27 -26.12 -5.11
CA SER A 29 -34.47 -25.09 -4.48
C SER A 29 -34.65 -23.85 -5.36
N ALA A 30 -35.22 -22.79 -4.80
CA ALA A 30 -35.13 -21.48 -5.44
C ALA A 30 -33.63 -21.17 -5.54
N GLU A 31 -33.09 -21.07 -6.75
CA GLU A 31 -31.77 -20.45 -6.95
C GLU A 31 -31.88 -19.03 -6.41
N ALA A 32 -31.03 -18.75 -5.43
CA ALA A 32 -31.05 -17.51 -4.70
C ALA A 32 -30.55 -16.38 -5.63
N ALA A 33 -31.34 -15.32 -5.79
CA ALA A 33 -31.12 -14.29 -6.81
C ALA A 33 -30.35 -13.11 -6.21
N CYS A 34 -29.17 -12.82 -6.77
CA CYS A 34 -28.36 -11.65 -6.39
C CYS A 34 -29.01 -10.35 -6.94
N ALA A 35 -28.79 -9.22 -6.26
CA ALA A 35 -29.26 -7.91 -6.72
C ALA A 35 -28.28 -7.28 -7.74
N GLY A 36 -26.98 -7.50 -7.55
CA GLY A 36 -25.91 -7.07 -8.47
C GLY A 36 -25.83 -7.89 -9.77
N SER A 37 -25.47 -7.25 -10.88
CA SER A 37 -25.19 -7.92 -12.15
C SER A 37 -24.01 -8.89 -12.01
N ALA A 38 -23.96 -9.97 -12.81
CA ALA A 38 -22.82 -10.87 -12.81
C ALA A 38 -21.52 -10.10 -13.10
N TRP A 39 -20.48 -10.34 -12.30
CA TRP A 39 -19.16 -9.74 -12.51
C TRP A 39 -18.60 -10.11 -13.90
N ASP A 40 -18.01 -9.12 -14.56
CA ASP A 40 -17.39 -9.21 -15.88
C ASP A 40 -15.96 -8.68 -15.79
N SER A 41 -14.99 -9.53 -16.12
CA SER A 41 -13.56 -9.19 -16.08
C SER A 41 -13.16 -8.02 -16.98
N GLY A 42 -13.95 -7.70 -18.01
CA GLY A 42 -13.71 -6.58 -18.92
C GLY A 42 -14.49 -5.31 -18.57
N ALA A 43 -15.32 -5.35 -17.52
CA ALA A 43 -16.07 -4.18 -17.07
C ALA A 43 -15.23 -3.32 -16.12
N VAL A 44 -15.55 -2.03 -16.11
CA VAL A 44 -15.06 -1.05 -15.14
C VAL A 44 -16.09 -0.94 -14.03
N TYR A 45 -15.63 -1.02 -12.80
CA TYR A 45 -16.42 -0.80 -11.60
C TYR A 45 -15.83 0.36 -10.81
N VAL A 46 -16.69 1.23 -10.28
CA VAL A 46 -16.30 2.33 -9.39
C VAL A 46 -16.77 2.03 -7.97
N GLY A 47 -16.21 2.75 -7.00
CA GLY A 47 -16.60 2.60 -5.59
C GLY A 47 -18.11 2.67 -5.40
N GLY A 48 -18.70 1.65 -4.78
CA GLY A 48 -20.13 1.48 -4.56
C GLY A 48 -20.84 0.54 -5.53
N ASP A 49 -20.24 0.18 -6.67
CA ASP A 49 -20.85 -0.74 -7.63
C ASP A 49 -21.01 -2.15 -7.06
N THR A 50 -22.19 -2.76 -7.22
CA THR A 50 -22.49 -4.11 -6.72
C THR A 50 -22.53 -5.13 -7.84
N VAL A 51 -21.80 -6.23 -7.68
CA VAL A 51 -21.78 -7.37 -8.61
C VAL A 51 -22.08 -8.68 -7.90
N SER A 52 -22.43 -9.71 -8.67
CA SER A 52 -22.50 -11.08 -8.20
C SER A 52 -21.41 -11.94 -8.79
N PHE A 53 -20.75 -12.75 -7.94
CA PHE A 53 -19.74 -13.71 -8.35
C PHE A 53 -19.82 -14.97 -7.49
N SER A 54 -19.86 -16.15 -8.13
CA SER A 54 -19.89 -17.45 -7.46
C SER A 54 -20.97 -17.65 -6.37
N GLY A 55 -22.11 -16.94 -6.48
CA GLY A 55 -23.24 -17.05 -5.53
C GLY A 55 -23.16 -16.10 -4.33
N THR A 56 -22.17 -15.21 -4.32
CA THR A 56 -21.96 -14.15 -3.33
C THR A 56 -22.09 -12.78 -4.00
N GLU A 57 -22.61 -11.81 -3.25
CA GLU A 57 -22.71 -10.42 -3.67
C GLU A 57 -21.50 -9.63 -3.16
N TYR A 58 -20.96 -8.76 -4.01
CA TYR A 58 -19.76 -7.98 -3.70
C TYR A 58 -19.97 -6.51 -4.07
N ARG A 59 -19.38 -5.60 -3.29
CA ARG A 59 -19.34 -4.17 -3.60
C ARG A 59 -17.91 -3.73 -3.92
N ALA A 60 -17.72 -3.04 -5.02
CA ALA A 60 -16.44 -2.42 -5.34
C ALA A 60 -16.14 -1.35 -4.29
N LYS A 61 -14.98 -1.45 -3.62
CA LYS A 61 -14.54 -0.48 -2.61
C LYS A 61 -13.96 0.78 -3.27
N TRP A 62 -13.37 0.62 -4.45
CA TRP A 62 -12.80 1.67 -5.28
C TRP A 62 -12.84 1.25 -6.75
N TRP A 63 -12.25 2.07 -7.63
CA TRP A 63 -12.16 1.77 -9.05
C TRP A 63 -11.44 0.44 -9.31
N THR A 64 -12.02 -0.44 -10.12
CA THR A 64 -11.42 -1.74 -10.47
C THR A 64 -11.84 -2.21 -11.87
N THR A 65 -10.94 -2.95 -12.54
CA THR A 65 -11.20 -3.74 -13.75
C THR A 65 -10.41 -5.05 -13.68
N GLY A 66 -11.05 -6.17 -14.01
CA GLY A 66 -10.38 -7.47 -14.16
C GLY A 66 -10.04 -8.20 -12.86
N GLU A 67 -10.12 -7.54 -11.71
CA GLU A 67 -9.88 -8.15 -10.40
C GLU A 67 -11.10 -8.98 -9.96
N GLU A 68 -10.90 -10.28 -9.75
CA GLU A 68 -11.98 -11.24 -9.46
C GLU A 68 -12.45 -11.15 -7.99
N PRO A 69 -13.77 -11.00 -7.72
CA PRO A 69 -14.30 -10.96 -6.37
C PRO A 69 -13.98 -12.22 -5.54
N GLY A 70 -13.61 -12.02 -4.28
CA GLY A 70 -13.33 -13.09 -3.32
C GLY A 70 -11.91 -13.68 -3.37
N THR A 71 -11.02 -13.17 -4.24
CA THR A 71 -9.64 -13.68 -4.37
C THR A 71 -8.64 -13.08 -3.36
N THR A 72 -8.94 -11.90 -2.83
CA THR A 72 -8.03 -11.08 -2.01
C THR A 72 -8.57 -10.79 -0.59
N GLY A 73 -9.64 -11.47 -0.18
CA GLY A 73 -10.25 -11.29 1.14
C GLY A 73 -10.83 -9.88 1.37
N GLU A 74 -10.93 -9.44 2.62
CA GLU A 74 -11.46 -8.10 2.97
C GLU A 74 -10.59 -6.93 2.46
N TRP A 75 -9.35 -7.24 2.08
CA TRP A 75 -8.33 -6.32 1.56
C TRP A 75 -8.39 -6.17 0.03
N GLY A 76 -9.19 -6.99 -0.62
CA GLY A 76 -9.45 -6.88 -2.05
C GLY A 76 -10.24 -5.65 -2.44
N VAL A 77 -10.29 -5.41 -3.75
CA VAL A 77 -11.14 -4.37 -4.35
C VAL A 77 -12.65 -4.60 -4.12
N TRP A 78 -13.01 -5.82 -3.70
CA TRP A 78 -14.38 -6.25 -3.48
C TRP A 78 -14.65 -6.48 -1.99
N GLU A 79 -15.58 -5.70 -1.43
CA GLU A 79 -16.23 -5.97 -0.15
C GLU A 79 -17.23 -7.11 -0.32
N ASP A 80 -17.08 -8.19 0.47
CA ASP A 80 -18.02 -9.32 0.49
C ASP A 80 -19.30 -8.93 1.26
N LEU A 81 -20.44 -8.92 0.56
CA LEU A 81 -21.76 -8.60 1.12
C LEU A 81 -22.55 -9.86 1.54
N GLY A 82 -21.97 -11.05 1.38
CA GLY A 82 -22.57 -12.33 1.74
C GLY A 82 -23.29 -13.04 0.61
N ALA A 83 -23.84 -14.21 0.94
CA ALA A 83 -24.56 -15.06 -0.01
C ALA A 83 -25.81 -14.35 -0.57
N CYS A 84 -26.11 -14.61 -1.84
CA CYS A 84 -27.24 -13.98 -2.52
C CYS A 84 -28.60 -14.48 -2.01
N ASP A 85 -29.06 -14.05 -0.83
CA ASP A 85 -30.26 -14.62 -0.17
C ASP A 85 -31.55 -13.79 -0.33
N GLY A 86 -31.53 -12.73 -1.16
CA GLY A 86 -32.71 -11.94 -1.50
C GLY A 86 -33.28 -11.06 -0.39
N ASP A 87 -32.51 -10.84 0.70
CA ASP A 87 -32.83 -9.83 1.72
C ASP A 87 -32.29 -8.48 1.23
N PRO A 88 -33.10 -7.41 1.14
CA PRO A 88 -32.62 -6.14 0.61
C PRO A 88 -31.52 -5.58 1.52
N ALA A 89 -30.34 -5.33 0.94
CA ALA A 89 -29.29 -4.54 1.57
C ALA A 89 -29.84 -3.17 2.03
N PRO A 90 -29.32 -2.59 3.12
CA PRO A 90 -29.74 -1.26 3.57
C PRO A 90 -29.42 -0.23 2.48
N THR A 91 -30.45 0.46 2.00
CA THR A 91 -30.34 1.57 1.05
C THR A 91 -29.98 2.85 1.81
N ASP A 92 -28.71 3.23 1.78
CA ASP A 92 -28.32 4.63 1.99
C ASP A 92 -28.35 5.33 0.62
N GLU A 93 -29.37 6.17 0.41
CA GLU A 93 -29.49 7.00 -0.78
C GLU A 93 -28.53 8.20 -0.73
N PRO A 94 -27.95 8.64 -1.87
CA PRO A 94 -27.20 9.89 -1.92
C PRO A 94 -28.15 11.10 -1.95
N SER A 95 -27.92 12.07 -1.09
CA SER A 95 -28.58 13.38 -1.10
C SER A 95 -27.88 14.31 -2.10
N GLU A 96 -28.64 14.85 -3.06
CA GLU A 96 -28.19 15.96 -3.91
C GLU A 96 -28.05 17.29 -3.13
N ASP A 97 -27.18 18.12 -3.71
CA ASP A 97 -26.72 19.50 -3.44
C ASP A 97 -27.78 20.50 -2.92
N PRO A 98 -27.37 21.60 -2.23
CA PRO A 98 -27.36 22.87 -2.97
C PRO A 98 -26.32 23.95 -2.52
N THR A 99 -25.64 24.51 -3.54
CA THR A 99 -25.34 25.96 -3.81
C THR A 99 -24.26 26.78 -3.08
N GLU A 100 -23.57 27.53 -3.95
CA GLU A 100 -23.02 28.90 -3.88
C GLU A 100 -21.60 29.17 -3.34
N ASP A 101 -20.79 29.64 -4.29
CA ASP A 101 -19.55 30.41 -4.26
C ASP A 101 -19.61 31.61 -3.28
N PRO A 102 -18.52 31.86 -2.54
CA PRO A 102 -17.98 33.21 -2.62
C PRO A 102 -16.46 33.25 -2.81
N THR A 103 -16.08 34.01 -3.83
CA THR A 103 -14.75 34.55 -4.09
C THR A 103 -14.24 35.39 -2.91
N ALA A 104 -13.09 35.03 -2.35
CA ALA A 104 -12.16 35.97 -1.73
C ALA A 104 -10.73 35.41 -1.72
N ASP A 105 -9.86 36.16 -2.39
CA ASP A 105 -8.42 36.01 -2.56
C ASP A 105 -7.64 36.19 -1.24
N PRO A 106 -6.60 35.38 -0.94
CA PRO A 106 -5.55 35.79 -0.02
C PRO A 106 -4.25 36.09 -0.78
N THR A 107 -3.95 37.39 -0.84
CA THR A 107 -2.64 38.05 -0.75
C THR A 107 -1.43 37.12 -0.64
N GLU A 108 -0.56 37.18 -1.65
CA GLU A 108 0.80 36.62 -1.63
C GLU A 108 1.60 37.11 -0.41
N ASP A 109 2.20 36.17 0.32
CA ASP A 109 3.34 36.41 1.21
C ASP A 109 4.52 35.60 0.66
N PRO A 110 5.75 36.14 0.60
CA PRO A 110 6.86 35.50 -0.07
C PRO A 110 7.51 34.50 0.90
N THR A 111 7.22 33.22 0.74
CA THR A 111 8.04 32.16 1.33
C THR A 111 9.37 32.12 0.59
N GLU A 112 10.46 32.33 1.33
CA GLU A 112 11.81 32.07 0.85
C GLU A 112 11.91 30.61 0.41
N ASP A 113 12.33 30.42 -0.84
CA ASP A 113 12.63 29.14 -1.49
C ASP A 113 13.66 28.36 -0.65
N PRO A 114 13.30 27.22 -0.03
CA PRO A 114 14.29 26.31 0.52
C PRO A 114 15.03 25.74 -0.70
N GLY A 115 16.27 26.18 -0.88
CA GLY A 115 17.01 26.07 -2.12
C GLY A 115 16.95 24.68 -2.76
N THR A 116 16.88 24.70 -4.09
CA THR A 116 17.03 23.53 -4.97
C THR A 116 18.03 22.51 -4.40
N PRO A 117 17.64 21.25 -4.19
CA PRO A 117 18.55 20.18 -3.78
C PRO A 117 19.76 20.13 -4.72
N ALA A 118 20.93 19.83 -4.16
CA ALA A 118 22.12 19.64 -4.98
C ALA A 118 22.07 18.23 -5.60
N ALA A 119 22.57 18.07 -6.82
CA ALA A 119 22.79 16.75 -7.40
C ALA A 119 23.56 15.85 -6.41
N GLY A 120 23.04 14.65 -6.13
CA GLY A 120 23.61 13.69 -5.19
C GLY A 120 22.95 13.62 -3.80
N ASP A 121 21.77 14.23 -3.62
CA ASP A 121 20.95 14.12 -2.40
C ASP A 121 19.93 12.95 -2.47
N GLU A 122 19.93 12.16 -3.54
CA GLU A 122 19.04 11.00 -3.68
C GLU A 122 19.35 9.90 -2.64
N HIS A 123 18.31 9.22 -2.18
CA HIS A 123 18.42 8.17 -1.18
C HIS A 123 17.92 6.83 -1.73
N LEU A 124 18.67 5.76 -1.43
CA LEU A 124 18.14 4.40 -1.49
C LEU A 124 17.77 3.95 -0.08
N THR A 125 16.47 3.89 0.19
CA THR A 125 15.95 3.33 1.45
C THR A 125 15.77 1.82 1.32
N GLY A 126 16.22 1.05 2.30
CA GLY A 126 16.03 -0.40 2.34
C GLY A 126 15.46 -0.88 3.66
N TYR A 127 14.43 -1.72 3.61
CA TYR A 127 13.91 -2.38 4.81
C TYR A 127 14.81 -3.56 5.20
N TRP A 128 15.27 -3.60 6.46
CA TRP A 128 16.01 -4.72 7.04
C TRP A 128 15.09 -5.53 7.94
N HIS A 129 15.02 -6.85 7.73
CA HIS A 129 14.12 -7.70 8.50
C HIS A 129 14.68 -8.03 9.88
N ASN A 130 13.97 -7.58 10.92
CA ASN A 130 14.11 -8.10 12.28
C ASN A 130 13.34 -9.41 12.46
N PHE A 131 13.30 -10.29 11.46
CA PHE A 131 12.59 -11.56 11.47
C PHE A 131 13.02 -12.42 10.27
N ASP A 132 12.65 -13.70 10.26
CA ASP A 132 12.86 -14.59 9.12
C ASP A 132 11.52 -14.95 8.46
N ASN A 133 11.31 -14.47 7.23
CA ASN A 133 10.17 -14.83 6.38
C ASN A 133 10.57 -15.73 5.19
N GLY A 134 11.78 -16.30 5.21
CA GLY A 134 12.33 -17.12 4.12
C GLY A 134 13.34 -16.40 3.22
N SER A 135 13.51 -15.08 3.35
CA SER A 135 14.61 -14.33 2.73
C SER A 135 15.96 -14.52 3.46
N GLY A 136 15.95 -15.14 4.64
CA GLY A 136 17.08 -15.23 5.54
C GLY A 136 17.26 -13.98 6.41
N VAL A 137 18.13 -14.12 7.42
CA VAL A 137 18.51 -13.08 8.38
C VAL A 137 19.97 -12.67 8.16
N MET A 138 20.31 -11.43 8.51
CA MET A 138 21.67 -10.90 8.44
C MET A 138 21.92 -9.89 9.57
N PRO A 139 23.14 -9.79 10.13
CA PRO A 139 23.55 -8.63 10.94
C PRO A 139 23.44 -7.31 10.16
N LEU A 140 23.28 -6.18 10.85
CA LEU A 140 23.25 -4.86 10.20
C LEU A 140 24.59 -4.51 9.54
N SER A 141 25.70 -4.99 10.10
CA SER A 141 27.04 -4.85 9.52
C SER A 141 27.23 -5.50 8.14
N GLU A 142 26.29 -6.35 7.69
CA GLU A 142 26.29 -6.96 6.36
C GLU A 142 25.47 -6.17 5.33
N VAL A 143 24.76 -5.11 5.74
CA VAL A 143 23.96 -4.29 4.82
C VAL A 143 24.89 -3.51 3.86
N PRO A 144 24.74 -3.67 2.54
CA PRO A 144 25.59 -2.98 1.55
C PRO A 144 25.54 -1.46 1.67
N ALA A 145 26.64 -0.80 1.30
CA ALA A 145 26.78 0.66 1.38
C ALA A 145 25.89 1.42 0.38
N GLU A 146 25.34 0.73 -0.61
CA GLU A 146 24.36 1.26 -1.56
C GLU A 146 23.07 1.74 -0.90
N TYR A 147 22.75 1.29 0.32
CA TYR A 147 21.55 1.69 1.07
C TYR A 147 21.84 2.88 2.00
N ASP A 148 21.39 4.08 1.65
CA ASP A 148 21.63 5.30 2.41
C ASP A 148 20.81 5.37 3.71
N ILE A 149 19.58 4.85 3.67
CA ILE A 149 18.67 4.76 4.83
C ILE A 149 18.29 3.30 5.05
N VAL A 150 18.57 2.77 6.24
CA VAL A 150 18.18 1.41 6.65
C VAL A 150 16.99 1.51 7.60
N ALA A 151 15.83 1.04 7.14
CA ALA A 151 14.61 0.98 7.94
C ALA A 151 14.51 -0.38 8.65
N VAL A 152 14.65 -0.39 9.98
CA VAL A 152 14.56 -1.61 10.79
C VAL A 152 13.09 -2.02 10.93
N ALA A 153 12.73 -3.16 10.33
CA ALA A 153 11.37 -3.67 10.24
C ALA A 153 11.13 -4.79 11.27
N PHE A 154 10.34 -4.61 12.33
CA PHE A 154 9.59 -3.43 12.75
C PHE A 154 9.65 -3.28 14.27
N ALA A 155 9.34 -2.10 14.79
CA ALA A 155 8.83 -1.98 16.15
C ALA A 155 7.40 -2.51 16.24
N GLU A 156 7.06 -3.11 17.37
CA GLU A 156 5.77 -3.76 17.59
C GLU A 156 4.90 -2.96 18.57
N SER A 157 3.58 -3.04 18.40
CA SER A 157 2.61 -2.50 19.36
C SER A 157 2.74 -3.19 20.73
N THR A 158 2.54 -2.44 21.81
CA THR A 158 2.41 -3.05 23.15
C THR A 158 0.95 -3.17 23.59
N ALA A 159 0.72 -3.67 24.81
CA ALA A 159 -0.60 -3.65 25.43
C ALA A 159 -1.11 -2.23 25.75
N THR A 160 -0.24 -1.22 25.71
CA THR A 160 -0.60 0.19 25.90
C THR A 160 -0.88 0.81 24.53
N ALA A 161 -2.09 1.35 24.33
CA ALA A 161 -2.46 1.99 23.05
C ALA A 161 -1.50 3.13 22.68
N GLY A 162 -1.12 3.18 21.40
CA GLY A 162 -0.12 4.12 20.86
C GLY A 162 1.33 3.79 21.19
N GLN A 163 1.61 2.94 22.17
CA GLN A 163 2.98 2.60 22.55
C GLN A 163 3.57 1.55 21.60
N VAL A 164 4.85 1.75 21.24
CA VAL A 164 5.67 0.77 20.54
C VAL A 164 6.83 0.27 21.39
N ASP A 165 7.36 -0.90 21.07
CA ASP A 165 8.57 -1.46 21.64
C ASP A 165 9.36 -2.22 20.57
N PHE A 166 10.64 -2.48 20.83
CA PHE A 166 11.50 -3.21 19.91
C PHE A 166 12.43 -4.15 20.66
N ALA A 167 12.51 -5.39 20.18
CA ALA A 167 13.49 -6.37 20.58
C ALA A 167 13.99 -7.12 19.34
N LEU A 168 15.27 -7.49 19.33
CA LEU A 168 15.80 -8.37 18.28
C LEU A 168 15.06 -9.71 18.28
N ASP A 169 14.62 -10.14 17.10
CA ASP A 169 13.87 -11.39 16.99
C ASP A 169 14.74 -12.62 17.33
N SER A 170 14.05 -13.68 17.75
CA SER A 170 14.62 -14.97 18.07
C SER A 170 15.37 -15.63 16.90
N SER A 171 15.00 -15.35 15.65
CA SER A 171 15.72 -15.85 14.46
C SER A 171 17.14 -15.26 14.36
N LEU A 172 17.30 -13.99 14.74
CA LEU A 172 18.57 -13.29 14.78
C LEU A 172 19.38 -13.66 16.02
N THR A 173 18.77 -13.58 17.21
CA THR A 173 19.47 -13.91 18.46
C THR A 173 19.84 -15.39 18.55
N GLY A 174 19.03 -16.28 17.98
CA GLY A 174 19.32 -17.70 17.83
C GLY A 174 20.53 -17.98 16.91
N SER A 175 20.85 -17.07 15.99
CA SER A 175 22.06 -17.12 15.16
C SER A 175 23.31 -16.55 15.84
N GLY A 176 23.16 -15.97 17.04
CA GLY A 176 24.23 -15.36 17.83
C GLY A 176 24.33 -13.83 17.70
N TYR A 177 23.40 -13.18 17.01
CA TYR A 177 23.33 -11.72 16.93
C TYR A 177 22.75 -11.12 18.21
N THR A 178 23.51 -10.31 18.92
CA THR A 178 23.13 -9.79 20.25
C THR A 178 22.72 -8.32 20.19
N ASP A 179 21.97 -7.83 21.18
CA ASP A 179 21.62 -6.40 21.29
C ASP A 179 22.87 -5.50 21.30
N ASP A 180 23.93 -5.92 22.01
CA ASP A 180 25.20 -5.18 22.02
C ASP A 180 25.84 -5.09 20.63
N GLN A 181 25.77 -6.18 19.84
CA GLN A 181 26.28 -6.17 18.47
C GLN A 181 25.38 -5.34 17.55
N PHE A 182 24.06 -5.42 17.71
CA PHE A 182 23.13 -4.59 16.93
C PHE A 182 23.34 -3.10 17.17
N LYS A 183 23.51 -2.67 18.43
CA LYS A 183 23.85 -1.28 18.76
C LYS A 183 25.21 -0.86 18.18
N ALA A 184 26.20 -1.77 18.17
CA ALA A 184 27.49 -1.50 17.55
C ALA A 184 27.40 -1.40 16.01
N ASP A 185 26.56 -2.22 15.39
CA ASP A 185 26.35 -2.22 13.94
C ASP A 185 25.59 -0.96 13.49
N ILE A 186 24.60 -0.48 14.26
CA ILE A 186 23.95 0.82 14.01
C ILE A 186 24.99 1.94 14.01
N ALA A 187 25.84 1.99 15.04
CA ALA A 187 26.90 2.99 15.13
C ALA A 187 27.92 2.88 13.98
N GLN A 188 28.15 1.67 13.45
CA GLN A 188 29.00 1.48 12.27
C GLN A 188 28.34 2.05 11.01
N VAL A 189 27.07 1.73 10.76
CA VAL A 189 26.31 2.26 9.60
C VAL A 189 26.31 3.79 9.63
N GLN A 190 26.09 4.39 10.80
CA GLN A 190 26.14 5.84 11.00
C GLN A 190 27.53 6.43 10.78
N ALA A 191 28.59 5.73 11.19
CA ALA A 191 29.97 6.17 10.95
C ALA A 191 30.34 6.15 9.46
N GLU A 192 29.59 5.42 8.63
CA GLU A 192 29.70 5.41 7.17
C GLU A 192 28.93 6.57 6.51
N GLY A 193 28.22 7.39 7.30
CA GLY A 193 27.42 8.53 6.81
C GLY A 193 25.97 8.18 6.46
N ARG A 194 25.55 6.94 6.75
CA ARG A 194 24.23 6.39 6.44
C ARG A 194 23.31 6.50 7.64
N GLN A 195 22.00 6.37 7.44
CA GLN A 195 21.00 6.54 8.48
C GLN A 195 20.34 5.20 8.85
N VAL A 196 19.99 5.02 10.12
CA VAL A 196 19.19 3.88 10.59
C VAL A 196 17.96 4.38 11.32
N VAL A 197 16.78 4.06 10.78
CA VAL A 197 15.49 4.43 11.37
C VAL A 197 14.76 3.19 11.88
N ILE A 198 13.93 3.37 12.91
CA ILE A 198 13.00 2.32 13.35
C ILE A 198 11.69 2.46 12.59
N SER A 199 11.26 1.41 11.88
CA SER A 199 9.98 1.41 11.19
C SER A 199 8.86 0.91 12.10
N VAL A 200 7.71 1.59 12.07
CA VAL A 200 6.52 1.22 12.80
C VAL A 200 5.40 0.88 11.83
N GLY A 201 4.93 -0.37 11.89
CA GLY A 201 3.79 -0.84 11.12
C GLY A 201 4.06 -2.17 10.42
N GLY A 202 3.98 -2.17 9.10
CA GLY A 202 3.97 -3.36 8.25
C GLY A 202 2.65 -4.14 8.34
N GLU A 203 2.53 -5.18 7.50
CA GLU A 203 1.32 -6.01 7.33
C GLU A 203 0.66 -6.43 8.66
N LYS A 204 1.48 -6.68 9.71
CA LYS A 204 1.00 -7.16 11.03
C LYS A 204 0.99 -6.11 12.13
N GLY A 205 1.62 -4.95 11.93
CA GLY A 205 1.69 -3.90 12.95
C GLY A 205 0.35 -3.19 13.09
N ASN A 206 -0.21 -3.16 14.30
CA ASN A 206 -1.54 -2.60 14.56
C ASN A 206 -1.50 -1.44 15.56
N VAL A 207 -0.48 -0.58 15.46
CA VAL A 207 -0.30 0.56 16.35
C VAL A 207 -1.36 1.62 16.07
N THR A 208 -2.23 1.86 17.03
CA THR A 208 -3.28 2.89 16.93
C THR A 208 -2.81 4.21 17.53
N VAL A 209 -2.73 5.26 16.69
CA VAL A 209 -2.49 6.65 17.10
C VAL A 209 -3.64 7.51 16.59
N ASN A 210 -4.56 7.87 17.47
CA ASN A 210 -5.84 8.50 17.07
C ASN A 210 -6.33 9.61 18.02
N ASP A 211 -5.59 9.92 19.08
CA ASP A 211 -5.86 11.01 20.02
C ASP A 211 -4.56 11.50 20.69
N ASP A 212 -4.64 12.58 21.47
CA ASP A 212 -3.48 13.16 22.16
C ASP A 212 -2.75 12.17 23.10
N ALA A 213 -3.50 11.24 23.70
CA ALA A 213 -2.94 10.27 24.65
C ALA A 213 -2.12 9.20 23.94
N THR A 214 -2.66 8.64 22.87
CA THR A 214 -1.97 7.67 22.01
C THR A 214 -0.81 8.32 21.25
N ALA A 215 -0.94 9.56 20.80
CA ALA A 215 0.15 10.35 20.22
C ALA A 215 1.30 10.58 21.22
N SER A 216 0.97 10.89 22.47
CA SER A 216 1.97 11.04 23.55
C SER A 216 2.67 9.72 23.87
N ALA A 217 1.94 8.60 23.91
CA ALA A 217 2.49 7.27 24.14
C ALA A 217 3.42 6.84 22.99
N PHE A 218 3.02 7.11 21.75
CA PHE A 218 3.80 6.86 20.55
C PHE A 218 5.11 7.64 20.56
N SER A 219 5.04 8.97 20.62
CA SER A 219 6.23 9.83 20.62
C SER A 219 7.19 9.49 21.76
N SER A 220 6.68 9.26 22.97
CA SER A 220 7.51 8.90 24.12
C SER A 220 8.24 7.57 23.95
N SER A 221 7.58 6.57 23.35
CA SER A 221 8.18 5.25 23.13
C SER A 221 9.16 5.23 21.97
N VAL A 222 8.85 5.92 20.86
CA VAL A 222 9.80 6.10 19.75
C VAL A 222 11.06 6.84 20.23
N LEU A 223 10.92 7.93 20.99
CA LEU A 223 12.08 8.64 21.57
C LEU A 223 12.90 7.76 22.51
N ALA A 224 12.25 6.86 23.27
CA ALA A 224 12.96 5.90 24.11
C ALA A 224 13.76 4.90 23.28
N LEU A 225 13.20 4.38 22.18
CA LEU A 225 13.91 3.50 21.26
C LEU A 225 15.08 4.21 20.55
N MET A 226 14.86 5.45 20.08
CA MET A 226 15.92 6.28 19.51
C MET A 226 17.06 6.48 20.52
N ALA A 227 16.74 6.79 21.79
CA ALA A 227 17.76 6.94 22.82
C ALA A 227 18.48 5.63 23.17
N GLU A 228 17.79 4.48 23.14
CA GLU A 228 18.36 3.19 23.51
C GLU A 228 19.28 2.60 22.43
N TYR A 229 18.85 2.69 21.17
CA TYR A 229 19.53 2.07 20.03
C TYR A 229 20.32 3.07 19.19
N SER A 230 20.18 4.37 19.48
CA SER A 230 20.74 5.47 18.68
C SER A 230 20.15 5.54 17.27
N PHE A 231 18.88 5.19 17.06
CA PHE A 231 18.22 5.40 15.76
C PHE A 231 18.19 6.90 15.40
N ASP A 232 18.41 7.21 14.12
CA ASP A 232 18.40 8.57 13.57
C ASP A 232 16.96 9.12 13.43
N GLY A 233 15.96 8.24 13.47
CA GLY A 233 14.57 8.64 13.49
C GLY A 233 13.61 7.47 13.29
N VAL A 234 12.48 7.75 12.63
CA VAL A 234 11.33 6.86 12.55
C VAL A 234 10.77 6.79 11.14
N ASP A 235 10.37 5.60 10.73
CA ASP A 235 9.60 5.35 9.52
C ASP A 235 8.15 4.99 9.87
N ILE A 236 7.19 5.59 9.17
CA ILE A 236 5.75 5.37 9.37
C ILE A 236 5.20 4.50 8.25
N ASP A 237 4.92 3.24 8.58
CA ASP A 237 4.45 2.19 7.68
C ASP A 237 3.16 1.53 8.19
N LEU A 238 2.25 2.33 8.75
CA LEU A 238 0.96 1.87 9.30
C LEU A 238 -0.06 1.60 8.19
N GLU A 239 -0.35 0.33 7.92
CA GLU A 239 -1.24 -0.09 6.82
C GLU A 239 -2.72 -0.30 7.23
N HIS A 240 -3.03 -0.17 8.53
CA HIS A 240 -4.38 -0.43 9.10
C HIS A 240 -5.16 0.84 9.42
N GLY A 241 -4.81 1.94 8.77
CA GLY A 241 -5.39 3.26 8.94
C GLY A 241 -4.61 4.15 9.91
N ILE A 242 -4.52 5.43 9.56
CA ILE A 242 -3.81 6.47 10.31
C ILE A 242 -4.76 7.63 10.61
N ASN A 243 -4.55 8.33 11.71
CA ASN A 243 -5.17 9.62 11.97
C ASN A 243 -4.11 10.70 11.79
N ALA A 244 -4.24 11.55 10.76
CA ALA A 244 -3.23 12.52 10.40
C ALA A 244 -2.93 13.49 11.55
N ALA A 245 -3.96 14.02 12.21
CA ALA A 245 -3.79 15.01 13.27
C ALA A 245 -3.09 14.45 14.53
N ALA A 246 -3.46 13.24 14.95
CA ALA A 246 -2.83 12.59 16.09
C ALA A 246 -1.38 12.19 15.78
N MET A 247 -1.12 11.66 14.57
CA MET A 247 0.23 11.30 14.17
C MET A 247 1.11 12.54 13.99
N GLU A 248 0.59 13.62 13.41
CA GLU A 248 1.29 14.91 13.31
C GLU A 248 1.71 15.38 14.72
N THR A 249 0.80 15.34 15.69
CA THR A 249 1.11 15.69 17.09
C THR A 249 2.27 14.86 17.64
N ALA A 250 2.29 13.55 17.37
CA ALA A 250 3.36 12.67 17.82
C ALA A 250 4.70 12.98 17.13
N LEU A 251 4.71 13.14 15.81
CA LEU A 251 5.92 13.43 15.02
C LEU A 251 6.51 14.80 15.34
N ARG A 252 5.67 15.81 15.58
CA ARG A 252 6.12 17.13 16.05
C ARG A 252 6.79 17.04 17.42
N ALA A 253 6.30 16.19 18.32
CA ALA A 253 6.94 15.94 19.60
C ALA A 253 8.30 15.22 19.45
N ILE A 254 8.39 14.25 18.53
CA ILE A 254 9.65 13.57 18.21
C ILE A 254 10.66 14.57 17.62
N SER A 255 10.26 15.35 16.61
CA SER A 255 11.11 16.37 15.97
C SER A 255 11.60 17.43 16.95
N ALA A 256 10.75 17.87 17.89
CA ALA A 256 11.16 18.85 18.90
C ALA A 256 12.28 18.36 19.83
N GLU A 257 12.38 17.05 20.09
CA GLU A 257 13.43 16.46 20.92
C GLU A 257 14.65 16.04 20.09
N ALA A 258 14.44 15.46 18.90
CA ALA A 258 15.51 15.01 18.01
C ALA A 258 16.26 16.16 17.31
N GLY A 259 15.58 17.28 17.06
CA GLY A 259 16.13 18.44 16.36
C GLY A 259 16.36 18.19 14.87
N ASP A 260 17.22 19.02 14.26
CA ASP A 260 17.50 19.02 12.81
C ASP A 260 18.11 17.71 12.27
N GLY A 261 18.52 16.79 13.16
CA GLY A 261 19.07 15.48 12.78
C GLY A 261 18.01 14.40 12.60
N LEU A 262 16.71 14.68 12.80
CA LEU A 262 15.66 13.69 12.65
C LEU A 262 15.56 13.20 11.20
N VAL A 263 15.62 11.87 11.02
CA VAL A 263 15.25 11.21 9.77
C VAL A 263 13.83 10.67 9.89
N TYR A 264 12.88 11.33 9.23
CA TYR A 264 11.47 10.95 9.25
C TYR A 264 11.03 10.50 7.85
N THR A 265 10.72 9.21 7.71
CA THR A 265 10.22 8.65 6.46
C THR A 265 8.80 8.10 6.59
N MET A 266 8.12 7.92 5.46
CA MET A 266 6.80 7.31 5.39
C MET A 266 6.76 6.30 4.26
N ALA A 267 6.03 5.20 4.43
CA ALA A 267 5.78 4.22 3.38
C ALA A 267 4.27 3.94 3.19
N PRO A 268 3.48 4.95 2.78
CA PRO A 268 2.06 4.75 2.51
C PRO A 268 1.84 3.71 1.40
N GLN A 269 0.71 3.00 1.45
CA GLN A 269 0.21 2.30 0.27
C GLN A 269 -0.28 3.33 -0.76
N THR A 270 -0.43 2.92 -2.01
CA THR A 270 -0.95 3.79 -3.09
C THR A 270 -2.32 4.39 -2.76
N ILE A 271 -3.23 3.61 -2.15
CA ILE A 271 -4.56 4.06 -1.72
C ILE A 271 -4.50 5.24 -0.74
N ASP A 272 -3.42 5.32 0.03
CA ASP A 272 -3.24 6.31 1.09
C ASP A 272 -2.77 7.66 0.55
N PHE A 273 -2.47 7.77 -0.75
CA PHE A 273 -2.01 9.00 -1.40
C PHE A 273 -2.76 9.37 -2.70
N GLN A 274 -3.88 8.70 -3.03
CA GLN A 274 -4.67 9.00 -4.24
C GLN A 274 -5.28 10.42 -4.27
N SER A 275 -5.32 11.13 -3.14
CA SER A 275 -5.72 12.54 -3.09
C SER A 275 -5.14 13.23 -1.86
N THR A 276 -5.05 14.56 -1.88
CA THR A 276 -4.66 15.35 -0.70
C THR A 276 -5.62 15.24 0.49
N GLY A 277 -6.78 14.60 0.31
CA GLY A 277 -7.78 14.36 1.34
C GLY A 277 -7.58 13.07 2.14
N THR A 278 -6.70 12.16 1.73
CA THR A 278 -6.37 10.93 2.48
C THR A 278 -5.50 11.24 3.69
N GLU A 279 -5.52 10.38 4.70
CA GLU A 279 -4.87 10.69 5.99
C GLU A 279 -3.33 10.71 5.89
N TYR A 280 -2.71 9.84 5.10
CA TYR A 280 -1.25 9.91 4.86
C TYR A 280 -0.86 11.15 4.05
N ALA A 281 -1.62 11.51 3.01
CA ALA A 281 -1.33 12.70 2.23
C ALA A 281 -1.44 13.97 3.09
N LYS A 282 -2.48 14.09 3.92
CA LYS A 282 -2.60 15.17 4.91
C LYS A 282 -1.40 15.21 5.84
N LEU A 283 -1.00 14.06 6.38
CA LEU A 283 0.12 13.99 7.30
C LEU A 283 1.42 14.46 6.63
N ALA A 284 1.74 13.94 5.45
CA ALA A 284 2.93 14.31 4.69
C ALA A 284 2.96 15.83 4.39
N ILE A 285 1.84 16.39 3.92
CA ILE A 285 1.73 17.83 3.62
C ILE A 285 1.87 18.67 4.90
N ASN A 286 1.19 18.28 5.99
CA ASN A 286 1.23 19.01 7.25
C ASN A 286 2.58 18.93 7.96
N THR A 287 3.40 17.93 7.66
CA THR A 287 4.72 17.70 8.26
C THR A 287 5.86 17.89 7.28
N LYS A 288 5.59 18.52 6.11
CA LYS A 288 6.57 18.71 5.04
C LYS A 288 7.90 19.31 5.51
N ASP A 289 7.88 20.23 6.48
CA ASP A 289 9.08 20.88 7.00
C ASP A 289 10.00 19.99 7.86
N ILE A 290 9.52 18.81 8.29
CA ILE A 290 10.31 17.83 9.06
C ILE A 290 10.40 16.46 8.38
N LEU A 291 9.73 16.29 7.25
CA LEU A 291 9.68 15.06 6.47
C LEU A 291 10.95 14.92 5.63
N THR A 292 11.62 13.77 5.74
CA THR A 292 12.76 13.42 4.90
C THR A 292 12.27 12.94 3.53
N ILE A 293 11.49 11.86 3.47
CA ILE A 293 11.01 11.29 2.21
C ILE A 293 9.76 10.41 2.41
N VAL A 294 8.83 10.48 1.46
CA VAL A 294 7.71 9.54 1.29
C VAL A 294 8.12 8.50 0.26
N ASN A 295 8.35 7.29 0.74
CA ASN A 295 8.67 6.10 -0.04
C ASN A 295 7.39 5.30 -0.27
N MET A 296 6.46 5.83 -1.08
CA MET A 296 5.18 5.16 -1.31
C MET A 296 5.40 3.74 -1.88
N GLN A 297 4.58 2.78 -1.43
CA GLN A 297 4.66 1.39 -1.85
C GLN A 297 3.95 1.17 -3.19
N TYR A 298 4.67 1.19 -4.32
CA TYR A 298 4.12 1.04 -5.68
C TYR A 298 3.85 -0.43 -6.06
N TYR A 299 3.42 -1.25 -5.10
CA TYR A 299 3.21 -2.68 -5.24
C TYR A 299 2.06 -3.16 -4.36
N ASN A 300 1.59 -4.41 -4.56
CA ASN A 300 0.40 -4.96 -3.89
C ASN A 300 -0.85 -4.06 -3.98
N SER A 301 -0.97 -3.24 -5.03
CA SER A 301 -1.95 -2.16 -5.11
C SER A 301 -3.12 -2.43 -6.05
N GLY A 302 -2.91 -3.21 -7.12
CA GLY A 302 -3.82 -3.21 -8.27
C GLY A 302 -3.59 -2.01 -9.19
N SER A 303 -4.65 -1.52 -9.84
CA SER A 303 -4.58 -0.30 -10.68
C SER A 303 -5.00 0.93 -9.90
N MET A 304 -4.44 2.09 -10.24
CA MET A 304 -4.69 3.37 -9.58
C MET A 304 -4.87 4.48 -10.61
N LEU A 305 -5.51 5.58 -10.20
CA LEU A 305 -5.57 6.78 -11.04
C LEU A 305 -4.25 7.53 -10.91
N GLY A 306 -3.68 7.98 -12.04
CA GLY A 306 -2.59 8.95 -12.07
C GLY A 306 -3.08 10.37 -11.81
N CYS A 307 -2.14 11.34 -11.72
CA CYS A 307 -2.47 12.75 -11.57
C CYS A 307 -3.33 13.32 -12.72
N ASP A 308 -3.29 12.70 -13.90
CA ASP A 308 -4.12 13.04 -15.07
C ASP A 308 -5.52 12.38 -15.05
N GLY A 309 -5.84 11.62 -13.99
CA GLY A 309 -7.09 10.89 -13.83
C GLY A 309 -7.23 9.65 -14.73
N GLN A 310 -6.19 9.24 -15.45
CA GLN A 310 -6.18 7.97 -16.18
C GLN A 310 -5.78 6.80 -15.28
N VAL A 311 -6.13 5.59 -15.69
CA VAL A 311 -5.86 4.37 -14.92
C VAL A 311 -4.52 3.78 -15.34
N TYR A 312 -3.67 3.52 -14.36
CA TYR A 312 -2.39 2.86 -14.53
C TYR A 312 -2.35 1.58 -13.69
N ALA A 313 -1.70 0.54 -14.20
CA ALA A 313 -1.55 -0.73 -13.52
C ALA A 313 -0.11 -0.88 -12.98
N GLN A 314 0.03 -1.35 -11.74
CA GLN A 314 1.35 -1.65 -11.15
C GLN A 314 2.22 -2.56 -12.03
N GLY A 315 3.54 -2.43 -11.89
CA GLY A 315 4.51 -3.17 -12.71
C GLY A 315 4.88 -2.48 -14.03
N ASP A 316 4.53 -1.20 -14.18
CA ASP A 316 4.78 -0.39 -15.36
C ASP A 316 5.36 0.98 -14.98
N VAL A 317 6.20 1.57 -15.84
CA VAL A 317 6.84 2.87 -15.63
C VAL A 317 5.81 4.00 -15.49
N ASP A 318 4.69 3.89 -16.22
CA ASP A 318 3.62 4.88 -16.16
C ASP A 318 2.91 4.84 -14.81
N PHE A 319 2.81 3.68 -14.17
CA PHE A 319 2.28 3.58 -12.81
C PHE A 319 3.17 4.28 -11.80
N LEU A 320 4.50 4.17 -11.92
CA LEU A 320 5.43 4.83 -11.02
C LEU A 320 5.36 6.35 -11.17
N THR A 321 5.48 6.81 -12.42
CA THR A 321 5.58 8.24 -12.75
C THR A 321 4.25 8.99 -12.55
N SER A 322 3.12 8.40 -12.95
CA SER A 322 1.79 9.04 -12.82
C SER A 322 1.30 9.15 -11.38
N LEU A 323 1.70 8.22 -10.50
CA LEU A 323 1.35 8.28 -9.08
C LEU A 323 2.37 9.13 -8.27
N ALA A 324 3.66 9.12 -8.63
CA ALA A 324 4.62 10.08 -8.08
C ALA A 324 4.21 11.53 -8.39
N CYS A 325 3.66 11.76 -9.59
CA CYS A 325 3.09 13.04 -9.99
C CYS A 325 2.02 13.55 -9.00
N ILE A 326 1.18 12.68 -8.43
CA ILE A 326 0.18 13.10 -7.43
C ILE A 326 0.85 13.71 -6.20
N GLN A 327 1.92 13.09 -5.70
CA GLN A 327 2.67 13.59 -4.54
C GLN A 327 3.36 14.92 -4.84
N LEU A 328 3.94 15.05 -6.04
CA LEU A 328 4.63 16.25 -6.50
C LEU A 328 3.65 17.42 -6.71
N GLU A 329 2.49 17.18 -7.32
CA GLU A 329 1.44 18.18 -7.51
C GLU A 329 0.68 18.52 -6.21
N ALA A 330 0.70 17.62 -5.23
CA ALA A 330 0.24 17.91 -3.88
C ALA A 330 1.17 18.88 -3.12
N GLY A 331 2.33 19.21 -3.69
CA GLY A 331 3.24 20.22 -3.17
C GLY A 331 4.35 19.68 -2.29
N LEU A 332 4.61 18.36 -2.28
CA LEU A 332 5.86 17.84 -1.71
C LEU A 332 7.06 18.32 -2.54
N ASP A 333 8.20 18.50 -1.88
CA ASP A 333 9.44 18.77 -2.61
C ASP A 333 9.84 17.52 -3.41
N PRO A 334 10.43 17.64 -4.61
CA PRO A 334 10.98 16.49 -5.32
C PRO A 334 11.85 15.59 -4.44
N SER A 335 12.68 16.16 -3.56
CA SER A 335 13.57 15.38 -2.69
C SER A 335 12.81 14.54 -1.66
N GLN A 336 11.53 14.84 -1.44
CA GLN A 336 10.66 14.16 -0.48
C GLN A 336 9.80 13.07 -1.13
N VAL A 337 9.99 12.77 -2.42
CA VAL A 337 9.23 11.73 -3.14
C VAL A 337 10.17 10.63 -3.59
N GLY A 338 9.96 9.42 -3.05
CA GLY A 338 10.72 8.21 -3.36
C GLY A 338 9.86 7.10 -3.95
N LEU A 339 10.46 6.29 -4.83
CA LEU A 339 9.78 5.18 -5.49
C LEU A 339 10.01 3.85 -4.74
N GLY A 340 9.02 3.38 -3.98
CA GLY A 340 9.09 2.13 -3.22
C GLY A 340 8.69 0.88 -4.00
N LEU A 341 9.62 -0.05 -4.20
CA LEU A 341 9.44 -1.24 -5.06
C LEU A 341 9.91 -2.56 -4.42
N PRO A 342 9.35 -3.71 -4.82
CA PRO A 342 9.85 -5.02 -4.38
C PRO A 342 11.25 -5.28 -4.96
N ALA A 343 12.21 -5.69 -4.13
CA ALA A 343 13.60 -5.97 -4.55
C ALA A 343 13.69 -7.14 -5.54
N VAL A 344 12.82 -8.12 -5.37
CA VAL A 344 12.66 -9.30 -6.21
C VAL A 344 11.18 -9.65 -6.32
N SER A 345 10.81 -10.46 -7.31
CA SER A 345 9.41 -10.83 -7.54
C SER A 345 8.75 -11.58 -6.37
N SER A 346 9.52 -12.23 -5.50
CA SER A 346 9.00 -12.92 -4.31
C SER A 346 8.82 -12.02 -3.08
N ALA A 347 9.29 -10.76 -3.15
CA ALA A 347 9.21 -9.84 -2.02
C ALA A 347 7.79 -9.26 -1.84
N ALA A 348 6.96 -9.28 -2.88
CA ALA A 348 5.58 -8.84 -2.87
C ALA A 348 4.68 -9.81 -3.67
N GLY A 349 3.37 -9.76 -3.44
CA GLY A 349 2.41 -10.55 -4.20
C GLY A 349 2.26 -10.07 -5.65
N SER A 350 2.57 -8.80 -5.91
CA SER A 350 2.50 -8.18 -7.24
C SER A 350 3.27 -6.85 -7.27
N GLY A 351 3.46 -6.26 -8.46
CA GLY A 351 4.08 -4.92 -8.61
C GLY A 351 5.61 -4.89 -8.74
N TYR A 352 6.28 -6.04 -8.78
CA TYR A 352 7.71 -6.10 -9.11
C TYR A 352 7.98 -5.58 -10.53
N VAL A 353 9.05 -4.79 -10.67
CA VAL A 353 9.60 -4.32 -11.94
C VAL A 353 11.08 -4.68 -12.03
N ASP A 354 11.63 -4.72 -13.25
CA ASP A 354 13.09 -4.76 -13.39
C ASP A 354 13.69 -3.46 -12.82
N PRO A 355 14.78 -3.51 -12.03
CA PRO A 355 15.37 -2.31 -11.45
C PRO A 355 15.73 -1.22 -12.47
N THR A 356 16.00 -1.54 -13.74
CA THR A 356 16.23 -0.51 -14.75
C THR A 356 14.97 0.33 -15.04
N MET A 357 13.77 -0.21 -14.81
CA MET A 357 12.52 0.55 -14.96
C MET A 357 12.36 1.60 -13.85
N VAL A 358 12.94 1.36 -12.67
CA VAL A 358 13.01 2.37 -11.60
C VAL A 358 13.90 3.53 -12.07
N ASN A 359 15.02 3.24 -12.72
CA ASN A 359 15.89 4.27 -13.31
C ASN A 359 15.15 5.06 -14.41
N ASP A 360 14.42 4.38 -15.30
CA ASP A 360 13.61 5.04 -16.33
C ASP A 360 12.54 5.97 -15.71
N ALA A 361 11.89 5.55 -14.62
CA ALA A 361 10.94 6.37 -13.89
C ALA A 361 11.60 7.60 -13.24
N LEU A 362 12.78 7.44 -12.64
CA LEU A 362 13.56 8.53 -12.06
C LEU A 362 14.00 9.53 -13.14
N ASP A 363 14.48 9.05 -14.28
CA ASP A 363 14.83 9.88 -15.44
C ASP A 363 13.61 10.66 -15.96
N CYS A 364 12.45 10.00 -16.01
CA CYS A 364 11.22 10.62 -16.47
C CYS A 364 10.79 11.74 -15.54
N LEU A 365 10.77 11.49 -14.22
CA LEU A 365 10.43 12.51 -13.24
C LEU A 365 11.46 13.65 -13.25
N ALA A 366 12.75 13.34 -13.24
CA ALA A 366 13.81 14.34 -13.12
C ALA A 366 14.03 15.18 -14.38
N THR A 367 13.83 14.60 -15.57
CA THR A 367 14.25 15.21 -16.85
C THR A 367 13.26 15.10 -18.00
N LEU A 368 12.13 14.40 -17.81
CA LEU A 368 11.19 14.01 -18.87
C LEU A 368 11.81 13.10 -19.94
N ALA A 369 12.92 12.43 -19.64
CA ALA A 369 13.53 11.40 -20.49
C ALA A 369 13.04 10.01 -20.07
N ASN A 370 13.06 9.04 -20.98
CA ASN A 370 12.71 7.64 -20.68
C ASN A 370 11.30 7.42 -20.07
N CYS A 371 10.38 8.38 -20.26
CA CYS A 371 8.97 8.22 -19.91
C CYS A 371 8.28 7.15 -20.77
N GLY A 372 7.19 6.59 -20.24
CA GLY A 372 6.26 5.73 -20.98
C GLY A 372 5.23 6.54 -21.76
N ASP A 373 3.97 6.08 -21.79
CA ASP A 373 2.88 6.82 -22.42
C ASP A 373 2.44 8.02 -21.55
N PHE A 374 2.63 7.94 -20.24
CA PHE A 374 2.49 9.08 -19.34
C PHE A 374 3.78 9.90 -19.31
N THR A 375 3.64 11.22 -19.31
CA THR A 375 4.75 12.16 -19.13
C THR A 375 4.27 13.28 -18.23
N PRO A 376 4.95 13.59 -17.11
CA PRO A 376 4.57 14.72 -16.27
C PRO A 376 4.60 16.05 -17.04
N ASP A 377 3.75 17.01 -16.66
CA ASP A 377 3.67 18.31 -17.34
C ASP A 377 4.95 19.16 -17.18
N GLN A 378 5.79 18.84 -16.20
CA GLN A 378 7.09 19.48 -15.95
C GLN A 378 8.10 18.47 -15.37
N ALA A 379 9.39 18.80 -15.49
CA ALA A 379 10.47 18.05 -14.85
C ALA A 379 10.61 18.40 -13.36
N TYR A 380 11.02 17.43 -12.56
CA TYR A 380 11.23 17.51 -11.11
C TYR A 380 12.67 17.11 -10.76
N PRO A 381 13.68 17.94 -11.09
CA PRO A 381 15.07 17.67 -10.71
C PRO A 381 15.21 17.59 -9.19
N GLY A 382 16.11 16.73 -8.71
CA GLY A 382 16.26 16.43 -7.28
C GLY A 382 15.18 15.48 -6.73
N ILE A 383 14.55 14.65 -7.57
CA ILE A 383 13.64 13.58 -7.12
C ILE A 383 14.34 12.70 -6.07
N GLY A 384 13.68 12.41 -4.94
CA GLY A 384 14.31 11.90 -3.72
C GLY A 384 14.95 10.52 -3.80
N GLY A 385 14.68 9.75 -4.86
CA GLY A 385 15.29 8.45 -5.10
C GLY A 385 14.30 7.29 -4.99
N ALA A 386 14.71 6.22 -4.32
CA ALA A 386 13.97 4.97 -4.32
C ALA A 386 13.98 4.27 -2.96
N MET A 387 13.06 3.33 -2.80
CA MET A 387 12.98 2.45 -1.66
C MET A 387 12.78 1.02 -2.12
N THR A 388 13.26 0.06 -1.32
CA THR A 388 12.90 -1.33 -1.55
C THR A 388 12.47 -2.10 -0.32
N TRP A 389 11.40 -2.88 -0.51
CA TRP A 389 11.12 -4.07 0.27
C TRP A 389 11.76 -5.27 -0.45
N SER A 390 12.90 -5.79 0.00
CA SER A 390 13.67 -5.41 1.18
C SER A 390 15.16 -5.73 0.96
N ILE A 391 16.03 -5.27 1.85
CA ILE A 391 17.47 -5.59 1.82
C ILE A 391 17.70 -7.10 1.85
N ASN A 392 16.96 -7.81 2.72
CA ASN A 392 17.07 -9.27 2.84
C ASN A 392 16.61 -9.97 1.57
N TRP A 393 15.54 -9.50 0.95
CA TRP A 393 15.08 -10.03 -0.34
C TRP A 393 16.06 -9.73 -1.48
N ASP A 394 16.64 -8.54 -1.54
CA ASP A 394 17.64 -8.16 -2.54
C ASP A 394 18.92 -9.02 -2.43
N ALA A 395 19.31 -9.36 -1.19
CA ALA A 395 20.44 -10.26 -0.94
C ALA A 395 20.27 -11.63 -1.61
N THR A 396 19.05 -12.13 -1.76
CA THR A 396 18.76 -13.42 -2.42
C THR A 396 19.11 -13.44 -3.91
N ASN A 397 19.22 -12.25 -4.52
CA ASN A 397 19.62 -12.04 -5.91
C ASN A 397 20.94 -11.25 -6.02
N GLY A 398 21.77 -11.25 -4.98
CA GLY A 398 23.09 -10.62 -5.01
C GLY A 398 23.04 -9.09 -5.11
N TYR A 399 22.02 -8.47 -4.53
CA TYR A 399 21.83 -7.02 -4.45
C TYR A 399 21.63 -6.34 -5.81
N ASN A 400 20.84 -6.95 -6.68
CA ASN A 400 20.62 -6.44 -8.04
C ASN A 400 19.83 -5.12 -8.02
N PHE A 401 18.85 -4.99 -7.12
CA PHE A 401 18.09 -3.75 -6.99
C PHE A 401 19.01 -2.62 -6.56
N ALA A 402 19.71 -2.79 -5.44
CA ALA A 402 20.56 -1.75 -4.87
C ALA A 402 21.65 -1.28 -5.84
N LYS A 403 22.37 -2.21 -6.47
CA LYS A 403 23.45 -1.89 -7.40
C LYS A 403 22.97 -1.16 -8.66
N THR A 404 21.78 -1.49 -9.13
CA THR A 404 21.23 -0.89 -10.36
C THR A 404 20.68 0.50 -10.08
N VAL A 405 19.95 0.67 -8.99
CA VAL A 405 19.26 1.93 -8.67
C VAL A 405 20.20 2.95 -8.04
N SER A 406 20.95 2.59 -6.98
CA SER A 406 21.94 3.50 -6.38
C SER A 406 23.04 3.88 -7.37
N GLY A 407 23.43 2.95 -8.26
CA GLY A 407 24.38 3.23 -9.33
C GLY A 407 23.92 4.28 -10.34
N HIS A 408 22.61 4.52 -10.44
CA HIS A 408 22.00 5.49 -11.35
C HIS A 408 21.92 6.90 -10.77
N PHE A 409 21.94 7.07 -9.44
CA PHE A 409 21.79 8.40 -8.81
C PHE A 409 22.84 9.40 -9.28
N ALA A 410 24.07 8.95 -9.55
CA ALA A 410 25.12 9.81 -10.09
C ALA A 410 24.87 10.33 -11.53
N GLU A 411 23.85 9.80 -12.22
CA GLU A 411 23.42 10.22 -13.55
C GLU A 411 22.25 11.22 -13.52
N LEU A 412 21.60 11.40 -12.36
CA LEU A 412 20.50 12.34 -12.15
C LEU A 412 21.01 13.80 -12.04
N PRO A 413 20.19 14.79 -12.46
CA PRO A 413 20.59 16.19 -12.65
C PRO A 413 20.75 17.03 -11.38
#